data_AF-S6FVN8-F1
#
_entry.id   AF-S6FVN8-F1
#
_cell.length_a   1.000
_cell.length_b   1.000
_cell.length_c   1.000
_cell.angle_alpha   90.00
_cell.angle_beta   90.00
_cell.angle_gamma   90.00
#
_symmetry.space_group_name_H-M   'P 1'
#
loop_
_entity.id
_entity.type
_entity.pdbx_description
1 polymer ?
#
loop_
_entity_poly.entity_id
_entity_poly.type
_entity_poly.pdbx_seq_one_letter_code
_entity_poly.pdbx_strand_id
1 'polypeptide(L)'
;MNSLLIMGYTSFDLGIFNEKDIKVSIIKKTIRRKLINFLEEGLRWIIFTGNLGFEYWALEVAKELQTDYDFQIGTIFSLKHMAKIGTKVIKLSWQLSSK
;
A
#
# COMPACT_ATOMS: atom_id res chain seq x y z
N MET A 1 -11.65 7.00 10.75
CA MET A 1 -10.21 6.75 11.02
C MET A 1 -9.38 7.58 10.03
N ASN A 2 -8.32 8.31 10.42
CA ASN A 2 -7.71 9.26 9.47
C ASN A 2 -6.76 8.61 8.45
N SER A 3 -5.93 7.65 8.86
CA SER A 3 -4.92 7.04 8.00
C SER A 3 -4.68 5.59 8.40
N LEU A 4 -4.41 4.73 7.41
CA LEU A 4 -4.11 3.31 7.57
C LEU A 4 -2.74 3.00 6.94
N LEU A 5 -1.78 2.56 7.75
CA LEU A 5 -0.52 2.01 7.25
C LEU A 5 -0.71 0.52 6.96
N ILE A 6 -0.38 0.11 5.73
CA ILE A 6 -0.43 -1.30 5.32
C ILE A 6 0.99 -1.84 5.31
N MET A 7 1.19 -2.92 6.07
CA MET A 7 2.41 -3.73 6.05
C MET A 7 2.04 -5.21 6.00
N GLY A 8 2.97 -6.04 5.55
CA GLY A 8 2.79 -7.48 5.59
C GLY A 8 4.01 -8.23 5.08
N TYR A 9 3.85 -9.54 5.01
CA TYR A 9 4.87 -10.46 4.53
C TYR A 9 5.23 -10.22 3.07
N THR A 10 6.50 -10.45 2.74
CA THR A 10 6.96 -10.40 1.36
C THR A 10 6.43 -11.60 0.56
N SER A 11 6.50 -11.52 -0.77
CA SER A 11 6.21 -12.66 -1.64
C SER A 11 7.07 -13.88 -1.30
N PHE A 12 8.33 -13.65 -0.89
CA PHE A 12 9.27 -14.68 -0.47
C PHE A 12 8.85 -15.36 0.84
N ASP A 13 8.48 -14.59 1.87
CA ASP A 13 8.03 -15.12 3.16
C ASP A 13 6.77 -15.99 3.03
N LEU A 14 5.91 -15.65 2.07
CA LEU A 14 4.68 -16.39 1.78
C LEU A 14 4.89 -17.57 0.82
N GLY A 15 6.09 -17.72 0.25
CA GLY A 15 6.39 -18.72 -0.78
C GLY A 15 5.57 -18.56 -2.06
N ILE A 16 5.15 -17.32 -2.38
CA ILE A 16 4.32 -17.00 -3.55
C ILE A 16 5.19 -16.31 -4.59
N PHE A 17 5.56 -17.04 -5.65
CA PHE A 17 6.45 -16.53 -6.70
C PHE A 17 5.73 -16.18 -8.00
N ASN A 18 4.49 -16.65 -8.17
CA ASN A 18 3.68 -16.42 -9.36
C ASN A 18 2.50 -15.52 -9.03
N GLU A 19 2.33 -14.43 -9.78
CA GLU A 19 1.20 -13.51 -9.62
C GLU A 19 -0.15 -14.16 -9.95
N LYS A 20 -0.16 -15.24 -10.75
CA LYS A 20 -1.37 -16.01 -11.08
C LYS A 20 -1.69 -17.09 -10.04
N ASP A 21 -0.96 -17.15 -8.93
CA ASP A 21 -1.26 -18.09 -7.85
C ASP A 21 -2.64 -17.78 -7.23
N ILE A 22 -3.44 -18.83 -7.02
CA ILE A 22 -4.77 -18.72 -6.41
C ILE A 22 -4.73 -18.09 -5.01
N LYS A 23 -3.62 -18.25 -4.27
CA LYS A 23 -3.41 -17.61 -2.97
C LYS A 23 -3.46 -16.09 -3.09
N VAL A 24 -2.91 -15.50 -4.17
CA VAL A 24 -2.95 -14.05 -4.41
C VAL A 24 -4.38 -13.57 -4.58
N SER A 25 -5.20 -14.31 -5.31
CA SER A 25 -6.63 -13.98 -5.49
C SER A 25 -7.39 -13.98 -4.16
N ILE A 26 -7.16 -14.98 -3.31
CA ILE A 26 -7.77 -15.08 -1.97
C ILE A 26 -7.33 -13.92 -1.07
N ILE A 27 -6.03 -13.60 -1.10
CA ILE A 27 -5.45 -12.47 -0.34
C ILE A 27 -6.08 -11.16 -0.80
N LYS A 28 -6.11 -10.87 -2.11
CA LYS A 28 -6.72 -9.66 -2.68
C LYS A 28 -8.19 -9.54 -2.33
N LYS A 29 -8.97 -10.63 -2.39
CA LYS A 29 -10.39 -10.65 -1.97
C LYS A 29 -10.56 -10.28 -0.50
N THR A 30 -9.67 -10.77 0.37
CA THR A 30 -9.70 -10.47 1.80
C THR A 30 -9.31 -9.03 2.10
N ILE A 31 -8.27 -8.52 1.43
CA ILE A 31 -7.84 -7.11 1.52
C ILE A 31 -8.99 -6.20 1.10
N ARG A 32 -9.62 -6.47 -0.06
CA ARG A 32 -10.73 -5.67 -0.58
C ARG A 32 -11.84 -5.52 0.45
N ARG A 33 -12.31 -6.63 1.03
CA ARG A 33 -13.36 -6.61 2.06
C ARG A 33 -12.98 -5.76 3.26
N LYS A 34 -11.74 -5.88 3.75
CA LYS A 34 -11.27 -5.08 4.89
C LYS A 34 -11.16 -3.60 4.56
N LEU A 35 -10.64 -3.25 3.37
CA LEU A 35 -10.51 -1.87 2.94
C LEU A 35 -11.87 -1.21 2.77
N ILE A 36 -12.86 -1.89 2.20
CA ILE A 36 -14.23 -1.38 2.09
C ILE A 36 -14.78 -1.03 3.47
N ASN A 37 -14.67 -1.92 4.46
CA ASN A 37 -15.13 -1.63 5.81
C ASN A 37 -14.47 -0.36 6.38
N PHE A 38 -13.15 -0.20 6.21
CA PHE A 38 -12.46 1.01 6.68
C PHE A 38 -12.88 2.27 5.92
N LEU A 39 -13.13 2.16 4.61
CA LEU A 39 -13.59 3.28 3.76
C LEU A 39 -15.01 3.71 4.17
N GLU A 40 -15.90 2.76 4.46
CA GLU A 40 -17.24 3.03 5.00
C GLU A 40 -17.19 3.71 6.38
N GLU A 41 -16.16 3.43 7.18
CA GLU A 41 -15.85 4.11 8.45
C GLU A 41 -15.11 5.47 8.28
N GLY A 42 -14.98 5.96 7.04
CA GLY A 42 -14.39 7.26 6.74
C GLY A 42 -12.85 7.28 6.73
N LEU A 43 -12.21 6.22 6.24
CA LEU A 43 -10.77 6.19 5.97
C LEU A 43 -10.39 7.19 4.87
N ARG A 44 -9.39 8.05 5.15
CA ARG A 44 -8.94 9.09 4.20
C ARG A 44 -7.59 8.83 3.53
N TRP A 45 -6.70 8.09 4.19
CA TRP A 45 -5.35 7.83 3.69
C TRP A 45 -4.98 6.37 3.83
N ILE A 46 -4.41 5.80 2.77
CA ILE A 46 -3.72 4.50 2.81
C ILE A 46 -2.24 4.75 2.54
N ILE A 47 -1.39 4.24 3.43
CA ILE A 47 0.05 4.49 3.42
C ILE A 47 0.78 3.16 3.21
N PHE A 48 1.78 3.16 2.33
CA PHE A 48 2.66 2.03 2.01
C PHE A 48 4.12 2.36 2.26
N THR A 49 4.98 1.35 2.36
CA THR A 49 6.44 1.52 2.48
C THR A 49 7.20 1.11 1.21
N GLY A 50 6.53 0.36 0.32
CA GLY A 50 7.05 0.00 -1.00
C GLY A 50 7.60 -1.42 -1.11
N ASN A 51 7.24 -2.32 -0.19
CA ASN A 51 7.65 -3.72 -0.24
C ASN A 51 6.85 -4.52 -1.29
N LEU A 52 7.50 -5.51 -1.92
CA LEU A 52 6.84 -6.48 -2.80
C LEU A 52 6.17 -7.59 -1.98
N GLY A 53 5.06 -8.14 -2.50
CA GLY A 53 4.23 -9.12 -1.81
C GLY A 53 2.94 -8.50 -1.29
N PHE A 54 2.66 -8.65 0.00
CA PHE A 54 1.38 -8.23 0.58
C PHE A 54 1.05 -6.74 0.35
N GLU A 55 2.00 -5.85 0.58
CA GLU A 55 1.82 -4.41 0.37
C GLU A 55 1.47 -4.08 -1.08
N TYR A 56 2.16 -4.71 -2.04
CA TYR A 56 1.91 -4.51 -3.45
C TYR A 56 0.50 -4.97 -3.85
N TRP A 57 0.07 -6.15 -3.41
CA TRP A 57 -1.29 -6.63 -3.69
C TRP A 57 -2.36 -5.75 -3.07
N ALA A 58 -2.09 -5.20 -1.88
CA ALA A 58 -2.99 -4.26 -1.24
C ALA A 58 -3.05 -2.91 -1.98
N LEU A 59 -1.93 -2.45 -2.53
CA LEU A 59 -1.87 -1.26 -3.39
C LEU A 59 -2.70 -1.44 -4.66
N GLU A 60 -2.62 -2.60 -5.32
CA GLU A 60 -3.45 -2.91 -6.50
C GLU A 60 -4.94 -2.84 -6.16
N VAL A 61 -5.36 -3.49 -5.07
CA VAL A 61 -6.75 -3.46 -4.62
C VAL A 61 -7.19 -2.05 -4.21
N ALA A 62 -6.32 -1.28 -3.54
CA ALA A 62 -6.62 0.10 -3.19
C ALA A 62 -6.83 0.95 -4.45
N LYS A 63 -5.97 0.83 -5.47
CA LYS A 63 -6.15 1.55 -6.74
C LYS A 63 -7.47 1.18 -7.44
N GLU A 64 -7.87 -0.08 -7.39
CA GLU A 64 -9.18 -0.50 -7.91
C GLU A 64 -10.32 0.19 -7.16
N LEU A 65 -10.23 0.32 -5.83
CA LEU A 65 -11.27 0.98 -5.01
C LEU A 65 -11.30 2.50 -5.16
N GLN A 66 -10.27 3.14 -5.71
CA GLN A 66 -10.29 4.59 -5.95
C GLN A 66 -11.32 5.01 -7.01
N THR A 67 -11.89 4.08 -7.79
CA THR A 67 -13.01 4.40 -8.69
C THR A 67 -14.31 4.65 -7.93
N ASP A 68 -14.47 4.04 -6.76
CA ASP A 68 -15.73 3.99 -6.02
C ASP A 68 -15.66 4.84 -4.73
N TYR A 69 -14.45 5.08 -4.19
CA TYR A 69 -14.23 5.77 -2.93
C TYR A 69 -13.19 6.90 -3.07
N ASP A 70 -13.46 8.04 -2.43
CA ASP A 70 -12.52 9.16 -2.37
C ASP A 70 -11.55 9.02 -1.19
N PHE A 71 -10.31 8.61 -1.49
CA PHE A 71 -9.23 8.56 -0.51
C PHE A 71 -7.87 8.71 -1.19
N GLN A 72 -6.86 9.04 -0.38
CA GLN A 72 -5.51 9.34 -0.84
C GLN A 72 -4.57 8.15 -0.57
N ILE A 73 -3.65 7.90 -1.49
CA ILE A 73 -2.58 6.91 -1.32
C ILE A 73 -1.25 7.65 -1.15
N GLY A 74 -0.52 7.30 -0.09
CA GLY A 74 0.84 7.77 0.17
C GLY A 74 1.83 6.61 0.20
N THR A 75 3.06 6.86 -0.22
CA THR A 75 4.16 5.89 -0.06
C THR A 75 5.34 6.57 0.62
N ILE A 76 5.82 5.96 1.70
CA ILE A 76 7.02 6.36 2.42
C ILE A 76 8.14 5.43 1.98
N PHE A 77 8.94 5.87 1.00
CA PHE A 77 10.12 5.12 0.61
C PHE A 77 11.26 5.36 1.60
N SER A 78 11.79 4.27 2.15
CA SER A 78 12.97 4.32 3.02
C SER A 78 14.26 4.70 2.27
N LEU A 79 14.27 4.65 0.92
CA LEU A 79 15.45 4.86 0.09
C LEU A 79 15.26 5.99 -0.95
N LYS A 80 16.28 6.86 -1.05
CA LYS A 80 16.29 8.07 -1.89
C LYS A 80 16.12 7.83 -3.40
N HIS A 81 16.38 6.61 -3.90
CA HIS A 81 16.46 6.31 -5.34
C HIS A 81 15.34 5.41 -5.90
N MET A 82 14.40 4.92 -5.09
CA MET A 82 13.40 3.93 -5.53
C MET A 82 12.06 4.52 -6.01
N ALA A 83 11.89 5.84 -6.02
CA ALA A 83 10.65 6.47 -6.47
C ALA A 83 10.56 6.50 -8.01
N LYS A 84 9.99 5.45 -8.61
CA LYS A 84 9.71 5.36 -10.06
C LYS A 84 8.32 4.80 -10.38
N ILE A 85 7.34 5.00 -9.51
CA ILE A 85 5.94 4.63 -9.81
C ILE A 85 5.07 5.80 -9.38
N GLY A 86 4.16 6.24 -10.25
CA GLY A 86 3.37 7.49 -10.19
C GLY A 86 2.43 7.64 -8.99
N THR A 87 2.98 7.58 -7.79
CA THR A 87 2.32 7.87 -6.51
C THR A 87 2.93 9.16 -5.97
N LYS A 88 2.11 10.01 -5.35
CA LYS A 88 2.54 11.28 -4.77
C LYS A 88 3.55 10.98 -3.65
N VAL A 89 4.84 11.12 -3.94
CA VAL A 89 5.91 10.92 -2.96
C VAL A 89 5.83 12.06 -1.94
N ILE A 90 5.49 11.72 -0.70
CA ILE A 90 5.62 12.66 0.42
C ILE A 90 7.10 12.74 0.74
N LYS A 91 7.77 13.76 0.21
CA LYS A 91 9.19 14.02 0.47
C LYS A 91 9.33 14.58 1.88
N LEU A 92 9.60 13.71 2.86
CA LEU A 92 10.05 14.15 4.18
C LEU A 92 11.50 14.61 4.05
N SER A 93 11.71 15.90 3.80
CA SER A 93 13.02 16.53 3.93
C SER A 93 13.37 16.60 5.41
N TRP A 94 14.14 15.63 5.89
CA TRP A 94 14.91 15.78 7.11
C TRP A 94 15.97 16.85 6.87
N GLN A 95 15.70 18.09 7.30
CA GLN A 95 16.75 19.05 7.65
C GLN A 95 17.46 18.50 8.90
N LEU A 96 18.38 17.56 8.71
CA LEU A 96 19.44 17.38 9.69
C LEU A 96 20.42 18.53 9.49
N SER A 97 20.21 19.56 10.31
CA SER A 97 21.24 20.49 10.73
C SER A 97 22.47 19.69 11.16
N SER A 98 23.44 19.59 10.26
CA SER A 98 24.83 19.31 10.62
C SER A 98 25.51 20.68 10.65
N LYS A 99 25.69 21.18 11.88
CA LYS A 99 26.86 21.99 12.20
C LYS A 99 28.11 21.14 12.01
#